data_AF-A0A9Q0JI10-F1
#
_entry.id   AF-A0A9Q0JI10-F1
#
_cell.length_a   1.000
_cell.length_b   1.000
_cell.length_c   1.000
_cell.angle_alpha   90.00
_cell.angle_beta   90.00
_cell.angle_gamma   90.00
#
_symmetry.space_group_name_H-M   'P 1'
#
loop_
_entity.id
_entity.type
_entity.pdbx_description
1 polymer ?
#
loop_
_entity_poly.entity_id
_entity_poly.type
_entity_poly.pdbx_seq_one_letter_code
_entity_poly.pdbx_strand_id
1 'polypeptide(L)'
;MGCKLGGTSKRCTYEIYYMDNDSSSGVLARDTISNEDGKLSKEVIFGCGEQNQGEHYSGVYSGILGFGRHPYSFVGQVGVTKFSFCLGGEGSQTTLYLNEIPPMEDDDLSTFHTSLITNWDRPEDYYIGFEGISIDGDKVPITQDKWKLNSTS
;
A
#
# COMPACT_ATOMS: atom_id res chain seq x y z
N MET A 1 -15.03 3.43 4.65
CA MET A 1 -15.23 3.25 6.11
C MET A 1 -16.44 4.05 6.55
N GLY A 2 -17.29 3.50 7.44
CA GLY A 2 -18.51 4.20 7.86
C GLY A 2 -18.93 3.85 9.29
N CYS A 3 -19.52 4.81 10.00
CA CYS A 3 -20.06 4.60 11.34
C CYS A 3 -21.58 4.71 11.30
N LYS A 4 -22.29 3.64 11.65
CA LYS A 4 -23.74 3.70 11.86
C LYS A 4 -24.01 3.97 13.34
N LEU A 5 -24.52 5.16 13.64
CA LEU A 5 -24.95 5.55 14.97
C LEU A 5 -26.42 5.15 15.15
N GLY A 6 -26.68 3.90 15.54
CA GLY A 6 -28.05 3.43 15.83
C GLY A 6 -28.07 2.06 16.53
N GLY A 7 -28.79 1.96 17.65
CA GLY A 7 -28.87 0.76 18.50
C GLY A 7 -27.91 0.78 19.70
N THR A 8 -28.10 -0.15 20.64
CA THR A 8 -27.37 -0.24 21.94
C THR A 8 -25.86 -0.54 21.80
N SER A 9 -25.34 -0.69 20.59
CA SER A 9 -23.91 -0.85 20.28
C SER A 9 -23.51 0.04 19.12
N LYS A 10 -22.69 1.07 19.39
CA LYS A 10 -22.10 1.93 18.37
C LYS A 10 -20.93 1.17 17.74
N ARG A 11 -21.09 0.66 16.51
CA ARG A 11 -20.02 0.00 15.76
C ARG A 11 -19.76 0.75 14.46
N CYS A 12 -18.48 0.97 14.17
CA CYS A 12 -18.05 1.43 12.85
C CYS A 12 -17.58 0.22 12.06
N THR A 13 -17.94 0.16 10.78
CA THR A 13 -17.63 -0.96 9.90
C THR A 13 -16.72 -0.53 8.76
N TYR A 14 -16.01 -1.51 8.21
CA TYR A 14 -15.23 -1.34 6.99
C TYR A 14 -15.55 -2.46 6.00
N GLU A 15 -15.27 -2.18 4.74
CA GLU A 15 -15.32 -3.10 3.62
C GLU A 15 -14.23 -2.65 2.65
N ILE A 16 -13.45 -3.60 2.15
CA ILE A 16 -12.38 -3.37 1.17
C ILE A 16 -12.42 -4.47 0.11
N TYR A 17 -12.15 -4.06 -1.13
CA TYR A 17 -11.97 -4.93 -2.28
C TYR A 17 -10.57 -4.70 -2.83
N TYR A 18 -9.84 -5.78 -3.00
CA TYR A 18 -8.49 -5.79 -3.54
C TYR A 18 -8.53 -6.02 -5.06
N MET A 19 -7.41 -5.72 -5.75
CA MET A 19 -7.33 -5.83 -7.22
C MET A 19 -7.35 -7.28 -7.72
N ASP A 20 -7.03 -8.24 -6.85
CA ASP A 20 -7.07 -9.68 -7.08
C ASP A 20 -8.46 -10.31 -6.86
N ASN A 21 -9.49 -9.47 -6.66
CA ASN A 21 -10.87 -9.83 -6.29
C ASN A 21 -11.04 -10.37 -4.87
N ASP A 22 -10.00 -10.37 -4.04
CA ASP A 22 -10.16 -10.68 -2.62
C ASP A 22 -10.90 -9.53 -1.93
N SER A 23 -11.63 -9.85 -0.85
CA SER A 23 -12.36 -8.86 -0.06
C SER A 23 -12.29 -9.14 1.42
N SER A 24 -12.40 -8.08 2.22
CA SER A 24 -12.44 -8.14 3.67
C SER A 24 -13.46 -7.13 4.21
N SER A 25 -14.27 -7.56 5.17
CA SER A 25 -15.20 -6.70 5.88
C SER A 25 -15.32 -7.08 7.36
N GLY A 26 -15.72 -6.10 8.16
CA GLY A 26 -15.86 -6.28 9.60
C GLY A 26 -16.00 -4.95 10.33
N VAL A 27 -15.50 -4.91 11.57
CA VAL A 27 -15.60 -3.75 12.45
C VAL A 27 -14.27 -3.01 12.55
N LEU A 28 -14.32 -1.69 12.73
CA LEU A 28 -13.12 -0.93 13.05
C LEU A 28 -12.72 -1.17 14.50
N ALA A 29 -11.43 -1.42 14.71
CA ALA A 29 -10.78 -1.48 16.00
C ALA A 29 -9.72 -0.37 16.10
N ARG A 30 -9.30 -0.09 17.32
CA ARG A 30 -8.23 0.86 17.63
C ARG A 30 -7.29 0.19 18.61
N ASP A 31 -6.00 0.18 18.29
CA ASP A 31 -4.96 -0.37 19.16
C ASP A 31 -3.61 0.26 18.81
N THR A 32 -2.57 -0.05 19.58
CA THR A 32 -1.20 0.42 19.34
C THR A 32 -0.44 -0.56 18.47
N ILE A 33 0.14 -0.07 17.38
CA ILE A 33 1.15 -0.80 16.61
C ILE A 33 2.55 -0.35 17.04
N SER A 34 3.44 -1.32 17.25
CA SER A 34 4.84 -1.07 17.55
C SER A 34 5.78 -1.97 16.76
N ASN A 35 6.98 -1.48 16.48
CA ASN A 35 8.06 -2.31 15.94
C ASN A 35 8.92 -2.92 17.08
N GLU A 36 9.81 -3.84 16.73
CA GLU A 36 10.60 -4.62 17.68
C GLU A 36 11.50 -3.76 18.58
N ASP A 37 12.11 -2.69 18.04
CA ASP A 37 12.98 -1.79 18.80
C ASP A 37 12.21 -0.68 19.57
N GLY A 38 10.88 -0.66 19.45
CA GLY A 38 9.99 0.28 20.12
C GLY A 38 10.08 1.74 19.64
N LYS A 39 10.90 2.05 18.62
CA LYS A 39 11.01 3.41 18.06
C LYS A 39 9.73 3.85 17.37
N LEU A 40 9.03 2.91 16.76
CA LEU A 40 7.66 3.11 16.29
C LEU A 40 6.71 2.60 17.36
N SER A 41 5.88 3.49 17.89
CA SER A 41 4.72 3.15 18.72
C SER A 41 3.63 4.19 18.47
N LYS A 42 2.54 3.76 17.82
CA LYS A 42 1.45 4.65 17.40
C LYS A 42 0.11 3.96 17.57
N GLU A 43 -0.85 4.70 18.10
CA GLU A 43 -2.25 4.28 18.08
C GLU A 43 -2.77 4.37 16.64
N VAL A 44 -3.35 3.28 16.16
CA VAL A 44 -3.90 3.16 14.80
C VAL A 44 -5.32 2.59 14.85
N ILE A 45 -6.12 3.00 13.88
CA ILE A 45 -7.42 2.43 13.56
C ILE A 45 -7.21 1.43 12.43
N PHE A 46 -7.72 0.22 12.60
CA PHE A 46 -7.61 -0.85 11.60
C PHE A 46 -8.89 -1.68 11.57
N GLY A 47 -9.01 -2.53 10.55
CA GLY A 47 -10.13 -3.46 10.42
C GLY A 47 -9.91 -4.75 11.21
N CYS A 48 -10.85 -5.10 12.09
CA CYS A 48 -10.96 -6.46 12.63
C CYS A 48 -11.86 -7.26 11.68
N GLY A 49 -11.25 -8.09 10.85
CA GLY A 49 -11.94 -8.82 9.79
C GLY A 49 -12.83 -9.94 10.33
N GLU A 50 -14.11 -9.88 9.97
CA GLU A 50 -15.12 -10.88 10.33
C GLU A 50 -15.49 -11.76 9.14
N GLN A 51 -15.43 -11.20 7.93
CA GLN A 51 -15.69 -11.90 6.67
C GLN A 51 -14.56 -11.58 5.69
N ASN A 52 -13.77 -12.59 5.34
CA ASN A 52 -12.67 -12.50 4.38
C ASN A 52 -12.92 -13.53 3.27
N GLN A 53 -12.95 -13.09 2.02
CA GLN A 53 -13.21 -13.95 0.86
C GLN A 53 -12.08 -13.80 -0.14
N GLY A 54 -11.48 -14.91 -0.56
CA GLY A 54 -10.31 -14.88 -1.42
C GLY A 54 -9.39 -16.07 -1.22
N GLU A 55 -8.51 -16.33 -2.18
CA GLU A 55 -7.57 -17.45 -2.11
C GLU A 55 -6.40 -17.18 -1.16
N HIS A 56 -6.08 -15.90 -0.89
CA HIS A 56 -4.89 -15.56 -0.14
C HIS A 56 -5.06 -15.68 1.38
N TYR A 57 -6.30 -15.74 1.91
CA TYR A 57 -6.61 -15.89 3.33
C TYR A 57 -6.37 -17.32 3.86
N SER A 58 -5.16 -17.84 3.62
CA SER A 58 -4.67 -19.18 3.96
C SER A 58 -4.30 -19.37 5.44
N GLY A 59 -4.43 -18.32 6.26
CA GLY A 59 -4.08 -18.34 7.69
C GLY A 59 -2.59 -18.20 8.00
N VAL A 60 -1.74 -17.99 6.99
CA VAL A 60 -0.29 -17.74 7.17
C VAL A 60 -0.02 -16.35 7.75
N TYR A 61 -0.93 -15.40 7.54
CA TYR A 61 -0.84 -14.04 8.03
C TYR A 61 -2.12 -13.64 8.79
N SER A 62 -1.97 -12.74 9.77
CA SER A 62 -3.09 -12.27 10.61
C SER A 62 -3.81 -11.04 10.04
N GLY A 63 -3.29 -10.45 8.95
CA GLY A 63 -3.89 -9.29 8.32
C GLY A 63 -3.01 -8.69 7.23
N ILE A 64 -3.48 -7.57 6.68
CA ILE A 64 -2.83 -6.83 5.59
C ILE A 64 -2.46 -5.43 6.10
N LEU A 65 -1.21 -5.03 5.93
CA LEU A 65 -0.75 -3.69 6.26
C LEU A 65 -0.83 -2.78 5.01
N GLY A 66 -1.78 -1.86 5.00
CA GLY A 66 -2.03 -1.01 3.82
C GLY A 66 -1.12 0.22 3.73
N PHE A 67 -0.45 0.40 2.60
CA PHE A 67 0.47 1.53 2.32
C PHE A 67 -0.13 2.62 1.41
N GLY A 68 -1.40 2.52 1.05
CA GLY A 68 -2.07 3.49 0.15
C GLY A 68 -2.03 4.94 0.65
N ARG A 69 -2.33 5.88 -0.24
CA ARG A 69 -2.30 7.33 -0.04
C ARG A 69 -3.58 7.86 0.62
N HIS A 70 -4.04 7.18 1.67
CA HIS A 70 -5.26 7.52 2.40
C HIS A 70 -4.96 7.83 3.88
N PRO A 71 -5.66 8.77 4.55
CA PRO A 71 -5.44 9.06 5.98
C PRO A 71 -5.58 7.86 6.94
N TYR A 72 -6.28 6.80 6.53
CA TYR A 72 -6.45 5.56 7.30
C TYR A 72 -5.48 4.44 6.88
N SER A 73 -4.56 4.69 5.94
CA SER A 73 -3.48 3.74 5.68
C SER A 73 -2.48 3.74 6.84
N PHE A 74 -1.62 2.74 6.91
CA PHE A 74 -0.56 2.70 7.91
C PHE A 74 0.30 3.96 7.83
N VAL A 75 0.80 4.30 6.64
CA VAL A 75 1.67 5.47 6.43
C VAL A 75 0.99 6.79 6.81
N GLY A 76 -0.31 6.93 6.51
CA GLY A 76 -1.08 8.11 6.88
C GLY A 76 -1.27 8.25 8.39
N GLN A 77 -1.56 7.14 9.08
CA GLN A 77 -1.80 7.14 10.52
C GLN A 77 -0.52 7.28 11.36
N VAL A 78 0.60 6.71 10.89
CA VAL A 78 1.89 6.84 11.60
C VAL A 78 2.66 8.11 11.25
N GLY A 79 2.19 8.90 10.27
CA GLY A 79 2.79 10.17 9.88
C GLY A 79 4.08 10.01 9.06
N VAL A 80 4.17 8.95 8.27
CA VAL A 80 5.32 8.67 7.40
C VAL A 80 5.07 9.29 6.03
N THR A 81 6.05 10.04 5.52
CA THR A 81 5.95 10.74 4.23
C THR A 81 6.69 10.02 3.11
N LYS A 82 7.61 9.12 3.46
CA LYS A 82 8.37 8.26 2.54
C LYS A 82 8.57 6.89 3.16
N PHE A 83 8.48 5.84 2.36
CA PHE A 83 8.87 4.50 2.76
C PHE A 83 9.61 3.82 1.61
N SER A 84 10.40 2.81 1.94
CA SER A 84 11.14 2.02 0.95
C SER A 84 11.09 0.55 1.33
N PHE A 85 10.99 -0.33 0.32
CA PHE A 85 11.08 -1.78 0.50
C PHE A 85 12.39 -2.27 -0.10
N CYS A 86 13.17 -3.00 0.69
CA CYS A 86 14.21 -3.87 0.17
C CYS A 86 13.63 -5.28 0.17
N LEU A 87 13.10 -5.71 -0.98
CA LEU A 87 12.49 -7.02 -1.15
C LEU A 87 13.60 -8.08 -1.28
N GLY A 88 13.67 -8.98 -0.31
CA GLY A 88 14.59 -10.11 -0.37
C GLY A 88 14.16 -11.12 -1.44
N GLY A 89 15.12 -11.85 -2.01
CA GLY A 89 14.84 -13.03 -2.82
C GLY A 89 14.29 -14.19 -1.98
N GLU A 90 14.07 -15.34 -2.63
CA GLU A 90 13.57 -16.54 -1.94
C GLU A 90 14.45 -16.90 -0.71
N GLY A 91 13.81 -17.06 0.44
CA GLY A 91 14.49 -17.36 1.72
C GLY A 91 15.21 -16.17 2.38
N SER A 92 15.17 -14.97 1.80
CA SER A 92 15.80 -13.76 2.36
C SER A 92 14.78 -12.87 3.08
N GLN A 93 15.25 -12.12 4.07
CA GLN A 93 14.42 -11.17 4.79
C GLN A 93 14.07 -9.97 3.90
N THR A 94 12.82 -9.51 3.97
CA THR A 94 12.40 -8.22 3.42
C THR A 94 12.46 -7.16 4.50
N THR A 95 13.01 -5.99 4.19
CA THR A 95 13.11 -4.86 5.12
C THR A 95 12.26 -3.69 4.65
N LEU A 96 11.45 -3.17 5.57
CA LEU A 96 10.68 -1.93 5.39
C LEU A 96 11.40 -0.79 6.10
N TYR A 97 11.70 0.27 5.35
CA TYR A 97 12.28 1.51 5.86
C TYR A 97 11.22 2.59 5.89
N LEU A 98 11.07 3.28 7.02
CA LEU A 98 10.12 4.38 7.21
C LEU A 98 10.90 5.70 7.33
N ASN A 99 10.58 6.66 6.47
CA ASN A 99 11.29 7.94 6.29
C ASN A 99 12.80 7.81 5.96
N GLU A 100 13.27 6.60 5.71
CA GLU A 100 14.66 6.27 5.42
C GLU A 100 14.81 5.73 3.99
N ILE A 101 16.04 5.83 3.47
CA ILE A 101 16.43 5.17 2.21
C ILE A 101 17.23 3.93 2.63
N PRO A 102 16.99 2.76 2.01
CA PRO A 102 17.78 1.57 2.29
C PRO A 102 19.27 1.87 2.09
N PRO A 103 20.15 1.33 2.93
CA PRO A 103 21.58 1.40 2.66
C PRO A 103 21.85 0.69 1.33
N MET A 104 22.48 1.39 0.39
CA MET A 104 22.88 0.81 -0.88
C MET A 104 24.18 0.03 -0.64
N GLU A 105 24.18 -1.27 -0.93
CA GLU A 105 25.37 -2.13 -0.73
C GLU A 105 26.51 -1.80 -1.71
N ASP A 106 26.22 -1.02 -2.76
CA ASP A 106 27.16 -0.65 -3.80
C ASP A 106 27.06 0.85 -4.11
N ASP A 107 28.21 1.54 -4.10
CA ASP A 107 28.35 2.99 -4.34
C ASP A 107 28.00 3.34 -5.81
N ASP A 108 27.94 2.35 -6.70
CA ASP A 108 27.68 2.49 -8.15
C ASP A 108 26.19 2.39 -8.53
N LEU A 109 25.31 2.09 -7.56
CA LEU A 109 23.87 2.08 -7.81
C LEU A 109 23.31 3.51 -7.81
N SER A 110 23.24 4.11 -8.99
CA SER A 110 22.50 5.36 -9.17
C SER A 110 21.01 5.18 -8.82
N THR A 111 20.50 6.00 -7.91
CA THR A 111 19.06 6.03 -7.62
C THR A 111 18.36 6.81 -8.74
N PHE A 112 17.47 6.15 -9.47
CA PHE A 112 16.59 6.80 -10.43
C PHE A 112 15.32 7.28 -9.74
N HIS A 113 14.88 8.48 -10.07
CA HIS A 113 13.67 9.07 -9.53
C HIS A 113 12.69 9.40 -10.64
N THR A 114 11.40 9.20 -10.37
CA THR A 114 10.31 9.69 -11.20
C THR A 114 9.24 10.32 -10.30
N SER A 115 8.43 11.19 -10.88
CA SER A 115 7.34 11.83 -10.15
C SER A 115 6.17 10.87 -9.98
N LEU A 116 5.64 10.79 -8.76
CA LEU A 116 4.35 10.16 -8.53
C LEU A 116 3.25 11.02 -9.16
N ILE A 117 2.37 10.38 -9.94
CA ILE A 117 1.19 11.00 -10.53
C ILE A 117 -0.08 10.46 -9.86
N THR A 118 -1.18 11.20 -9.97
CA THR A 118 -2.45 10.82 -9.35
C THR A 118 -3.42 10.36 -10.43
N ASN A 119 -3.95 9.15 -10.27
CA ASN A 119 -5.12 8.70 -11.00
C ASN A 119 -6.37 9.05 -10.18
N TRP A 120 -7.30 9.81 -10.73
CA TRP A 120 -8.50 10.22 -10.01
C TRP A 120 -9.52 9.10 -9.82
N ASP A 121 -9.46 8.04 -10.64
CA ASP A 121 -10.29 6.84 -10.45
C ASP A 121 -9.82 5.99 -9.25
N ARG A 122 -8.54 6.13 -8.87
CA ARG A 122 -7.85 5.38 -7.79
C ARG A 122 -6.81 6.26 -7.09
N PRO A 123 -7.22 7.33 -6.40
CA PRO A 123 -6.30 8.32 -5.81
C PRO A 123 -5.44 7.74 -4.67
N GLU A 124 -5.86 6.62 -4.08
CA GLU A 124 -5.18 5.89 -3.03
C GLU A 124 -3.92 5.12 -3.50
N ASP A 125 -3.77 4.89 -4.82
CA ASP A 125 -2.67 4.11 -5.37
C ASP A 125 -1.48 4.97 -5.82
N TYR A 126 -0.31 4.34 -5.96
CA TYR A 126 0.92 4.98 -6.43
C TYR A 126 1.09 4.76 -7.93
N TYR A 127 0.94 5.81 -8.71
CA TYR A 127 1.16 5.78 -10.15
C TYR A 127 2.42 6.57 -10.54
N ILE A 128 3.04 6.16 -11.65
CA ILE A 128 4.17 6.85 -12.27
C ILE A 128 3.87 7.14 -13.74
N GLY A 129 4.54 8.14 -14.31
CA GLY A 129 4.49 8.40 -15.75
C GLY A 129 5.23 7.30 -16.51
N PHE A 130 4.50 6.49 -17.27
CA PHE A 130 5.07 5.42 -18.09
C PHE A 130 5.25 5.87 -19.54
N GLU A 131 6.44 5.65 -20.12
CA GLU A 131 6.77 6.13 -21.47
C GLU A 131 6.91 5.04 -22.53
N GLY A 132 7.02 3.78 -22.10
CA GLY A 132 7.12 2.63 -22.99
C GLY A 132 8.10 1.58 -22.50
N ILE A 133 8.32 0.59 -23.36
CA ILE A 133 9.18 -0.57 -23.14
C ILE A 133 10.20 -0.61 -24.28
N SER A 134 11.44 -0.97 -23.96
CA SER A 134 12.46 -1.29 -24.96
C SER A 134 12.96 -2.72 -24.75
N ILE A 135 13.20 -3.44 -25.84
CA ILE A 135 13.77 -4.78 -25.85
C ILE A 135 15.06 -4.69 -26.66
N ASP A 136 16.19 -5.06 -26.07
CA ASP A 136 17.53 -4.96 -26.69
C ASP A 136 17.87 -3.55 -27.24
N GLY A 137 17.32 -2.52 -26.60
CA GLY A 137 17.48 -1.12 -27.00
C GLY A 137 16.43 -0.61 -27.97
N ASP A 138 15.64 -1.49 -28.59
CA ASP A 138 14.59 -1.13 -29.53
C ASP A 138 13.26 -0.87 -28.82
N LYS A 139 12.70 0.33 -29.01
CA LYS A 139 11.41 0.71 -28.42
C LYS A 139 10.27 -0.08 -29.07
N VAL A 140 9.44 -0.72 -28.25
CA VAL A 140 8.22 -1.41 -28.70
C VAL A 140 7.28 -0.39 -29.34
N PRO A 141 6.78 -0.61 -30.58
CA PRO A 141 6.07 0.40 -31.37
C PRO A 141 4.60 0.55 -30.95
N ILE A 142 4.36 0.99 -29.71
CA ILE A 142 3.05 1.36 -29.18
C ILE A 142 2.95 2.89 -29.14
N THR A 143 1.81 3.41 -29.59
CA THR A 143 1.58 4.86 -29.64
C THR A 143 1.48 5.47 -28.24
N GLN A 144 2.06 6.67 -28.06
CA GLN A 144 2.25 7.26 -26.73
C GLN A 144 0.94 7.52 -25.97
N ASP A 145 -0.17 7.73 -26.69
CA ASP A 145 -1.51 7.90 -26.11
C ASP A 145 -1.97 6.68 -25.32
N LYS A 146 -1.51 5.47 -25.66
CA LYS A 146 -1.89 4.23 -24.97
C LYS A 146 -1.23 4.07 -23.60
N TRP A 147 -0.16 4.81 -23.34
CA TRP A 147 0.54 4.79 -22.05
C TRP A 147 0.01 5.83 -21.06
N LYS A 148 -0.80 6.79 -21.54
CA LYS A 148 -1.33 7.84 -20.69
C LYS A 148 -2.39 7.25 -19.76
N LEU A 149 -2.32 7.62 -18.48
CA LEU A 149 -3.45 7.40 -17.57
C LEU A 149 -4.65 8.17 -18.11
N ASN A 150 -5.80 7.50 -18.21
CA ASN A 150 -7.05 8.16 -18.47
C ASN A 150 -7.42 8.99 -17.24
N SER A 151 -7.03 10.25 -17.20
CA SER A 151 -7.51 11.19 -16.20
C SER A 151 -8.86 11.74 -16.66
N THR A 152 -9.93 10.99 -16.45
CA THR A 152 -11.27 11.58 -16.47
C THR A 152 -11.51 12.20 -15.09
N SER A 153 -11.66 13.52 -15.05
CA SER A 153 -12.28 14.23 -13.93
C SER A 153 -13.76 14.40 -14.20
#